data_AF-A0AAW2LHM7-F1
#
_entry.id   AF-A0AAW2LHM7-F1
#
_cell.length_a   1.000
_cell.length_b   1.000
_cell.length_c   1.000
_cell.angle_alpha   90.00
_cell.angle_beta   90.00
_cell.angle_gamma   90.00
#
_symmetry.space_group_name_H-M   'P 1'
#
loop_
_entity.id
_entity.type
_entity.pdbx_description
1 polymer ?
#
loop_
_entity_poly.entity_id
_entity_poly.type
_entity_poly.pdbx_seq_one_letter_code
_entity_poly.pdbx_strand_id
1 'polypeptide(L)'
;MPNLKQLGIHLHGGLEKNYREFYCLHNLVRLESLSIQAGDLSLKKFTFRTSLLELCLEGCVFPSKMMRTIGSVLPNLESFELKSCRAEEGGNWDQFESEFPRLEVLIISCSEVNWWRTENILFPNLETLILHFMLRLKEIPAVIGDILTLHSIHLKSCNDSLMESAKQIVEEQHNNGNESLQLYVNKVKYQVGSF
;
A
#
# COMPACT_ATOMS: atom_id res chain seq x y z
N MET A 1 26.76 6.71 -8.81
CA MET A 1 26.84 5.26 -8.46
C MET A 1 25.79 4.50 -9.25
N PRO A 2 26.09 3.96 -10.45
CA PRO A 2 25.08 3.42 -11.38
C PRO A 2 24.56 2.00 -11.04
N ASN A 3 25.20 1.28 -10.12
CA ASN A 3 24.87 -0.12 -9.79
C ASN A 3 24.15 -0.29 -8.44
N LEU A 4 23.68 0.80 -7.83
CA LEU A 4 23.00 0.74 -6.54
C LEU A 4 21.62 0.09 -6.71
N LYS A 5 21.38 -1.04 -6.02
CA LYS A 5 20.13 -1.81 -6.06
C LYS A 5 19.15 -1.45 -4.94
N GLN A 6 19.66 -0.99 -3.81
CA GLN A 6 18.86 -0.64 -2.63
C GLN A 6 19.26 0.74 -2.12
N LEU A 7 18.28 1.56 -1.76
CA LEU A 7 18.51 2.89 -1.23
C LEU A 7 17.51 3.21 -0.12
N GLY A 8 18.02 3.56 1.06
CA GLY A 8 17.25 4.13 2.16
C GLY A 8 17.51 5.62 2.28
N ILE A 9 16.45 6.43 2.35
CA ILE A 9 16.52 7.88 2.47
C ILE A 9 15.79 8.29 3.75
N HIS A 10 16.51 8.91 4.68
CA HIS A 10 15.95 9.40 5.94
C HIS A 10 16.04 10.92 5.96
N LEU A 11 14.89 11.59 5.84
CA LEU A 11 14.77 13.03 5.91
C LEU A 11 14.35 13.47 7.30
N HIS A 12 15.33 13.84 8.12
CA HIS A 12 15.08 14.57 9.35
C HIS A 12 15.09 16.08 9.06
N GLY A 13 13.92 16.71 9.06
CA GLY A 13 13.79 18.16 8.88
C GLY A 13 12.47 18.67 9.46
N GLY A 14 12.53 19.28 10.64
CA GLY A 14 11.38 19.91 11.29
C GLY A 14 10.89 21.12 10.50
N LEU A 15 9.55 21.26 10.41
CA LEU A 15 8.66 22.42 10.18
C LEU A 15 9.14 23.67 9.41
N GLU A 16 10.28 23.66 8.72
CA GLU A 16 10.73 24.76 7.86
C GLU A 16 10.53 24.37 6.40
N LYS A 17 9.66 25.14 5.75
CA LYS A 17 9.05 24.94 4.42
C LYS A 17 10.03 24.93 3.23
N ASN A 18 11.33 24.74 3.45
CA ASN A 18 12.38 25.01 2.47
C ASN A 18 13.22 23.79 2.02
N TYR A 19 12.97 22.57 2.48
CA TYR A 19 13.66 21.37 1.97
C TYR A 19 13.07 20.84 0.65
N ARG A 20 12.75 21.73 -0.31
CA ARG A 20 12.11 21.37 -1.60
C ARG A 20 13.06 20.76 -2.65
N GLU A 21 14.32 20.58 -2.31
CA GLU A 21 15.37 20.15 -3.24
C GLU A 21 16.28 19.23 -2.41
N PHE A 22 16.57 17.97 -2.75
CA PHE A 22 16.97 17.41 -4.03
C PHE A 22 16.81 15.89 -4.00
N TYR A 23 16.07 15.32 -4.96
CA TYR A 23 16.20 13.90 -5.32
C TYR A 23 16.26 13.75 -6.83
N CYS A 24 17.40 14.14 -7.40
CA CYS A 24 17.75 13.78 -8.78
C CYS A 24 18.23 12.33 -8.80
N LEU A 25 17.28 11.40 -8.65
CA LEU A 25 17.57 9.96 -8.59
C LEU A 25 17.52 9.31 -10.00
N HIS A 26 17.54 10.14 -11.05
CA HIS A 26 17.48 9.76 -12.47
C HIS A 26 18.62 8.83 -12.92
N ASN A 27 19.73 8.79 -12.18
CA ASN A 27 20.90 7.96 -12.51
C ASN A 27 20.87 6.57 -11.85
N LEU A 28 19.86 6.27 -11.01
CA LEU A 28 19.74 5.00 -10.31
C LEU A 28 18.89 4.01 -11.12
N VAL A 29 19.32 3.75 -12.36
CA VAL A 29 18.59 2.94 -13.34
C VAL A 29 18.53 1.43 -13.01
N ARG A 30 19.22 0.99 -11.95
CA ARG A 30 19.22 -0.39 -11.44
C ARG A 30 18.65 -0.49 -10.02
N LEU A 31 18.01 0.57 -9.54
CA LEU A 31 17.43 0.58 -8.20
C LEU A 31 16.20 -0.32 -8.20
N GLU A 32 16.24 -1.36 -7.40
CA GLU A 32 15.19 -2.37 -7.24
C GLU A 32 14.37 -2.09 -5.98
N SER A 33 14.98 -1.52 -4.93
CA SER A 33 14.31 -1.23 -3.65
C SER A 33 14.61 0.17 -3.15
N LEU A 34 13.55 0.90 -2.75
CA LEU A 34 13.62 2.27 -2.26
C LEU A 34 12.81 2.41 -0.98
N SER A 35 13.47 2.84 0.10
CA SER A 35 12.80 3.20 1.36
C SER A 35 12.99 4.69 1.63
N ILE A 36 11.89 5.38 1.95
CA ILE A 36 11.89 6.82 2.22
C ILE A 36 11.15 7.09 3.51
N GLN A 37 11.84 7.70 4.47
CA GLN A 37 11.25 8.26 5.66
C GLN A 37 11.28 9.79 5.54
N ALA A 38 10.12 10.43 5.41
CA ALA A 38 10.02 11.88 5.19
C ALA A 38 8.69 12.44 5.70
N GLY A 39 8.66 13.70 6.15
CA GLY A 39 7.42 14.34 6.62
C GLY A 39 6.52 14.90 5.51
N ASP A 40 7.10 15.54 4.49
CA ASP A 40 6.39 16.06 3.30
C ASP A 40 7.09 15.50 2.06
N LEU A 41 6.37 14.71 1.26
CA LEU A 41 6.91 14.08 0.06
C LEU A 41 6.35 14.80 -1.17
N SER A 42 7.21 15.39 -2.00
CA SER A 42 6.84 15.85 -3.34
C SER A 42 7.33 14.87 -4.40
N LEU A 43 6.44 14.05 -4.97
CA LEU A 43 6.80 13.07 -6.00
C LEU A 43 7.09 13.68 -7.38
N LYS A 44 7.00 15.01 -7.55
CA LYS A 44 7.25 15.67 -8.85
C LYS A 44 8.61 15.35 -9.48
N LYS A 45 9.52 14.70 -8.74
CA LYS A 45 10.88 14.33 -9.17
C LYS A 45 11.15 12.81 -9.25
N PHE A 46 10.16 11.93 -8.99
CA PHE A 46 10.36 10.48 -9.16
C PHE A 46 10.44 10.15 -10.65
N THR A 47 11.67 9.98 -11.14
CA THR A 47 11.99 9.68 -12.54
C THR A 47 12.49 8.23 -12.71
N PHE A 48 12.17 7.37 -11.74
CA PHE A 48 12.63 5.98 -11.63
C PHE A 48 11.77 5.04 -12.46
N ARG A 49 11.94 5.08 -13.77
CA ARG A 49 10.83 4.72 -14.65
C ARG A 49 10.46 3.24 -14.74
N THR A 50 11.32 2.28 -14.36
CA THR A 50 10.98 0.85 -14.54
C THR A 50 11.74 -0.17 -13.67
N SER A 51 12.88 0.14 -13.05
CA SER A 51 13.68 -0.87 -12.34
C SER A 51 13.19 -1.16 -10.92
N LEU A 52 12.35 -0.29 -10.36
CA LEU A 52 11.95 -0.37 -8.96
C LEU A 52 10.85 -1.41 -8.78
N LEU A 53 11.12 -2.38 -7.92
CA LEU A 53 10.23 -3.49 -7.56
C LEU A 53 9.65 -3.28 -6.16
N GLU A 54 10.41 -2.65 -5.26
CA GLU A 54 9.99 -2.43 -3.87
C GLU A 54 10.01 -0.94 -3.51
N LEU A 55 8.94 -0.47 -2.90
CA LEU A 55 8.82 0.87 -2.36
C LEU A 55 8.31 0.82 -0.92
N CYS A 56 9.03 1.45 -0.01
CA CYS A 56 8.60 1.67 1.36
C CYS A 56 8.54 3.18 1.63
N LEU A 57 7.39 3.70 2.02
CA LEU A 57 7.22 5.08 2.47
C LEU A 57 6.86 5.09 3.94
N GLU A 58 7.59 5.89 4.71
CA GLU A 58 7.40 6.01 6.15
C GLU A 58 7.24 7.48 6.57
N GLY A 59 6.25 7.76 7.43
CA GLY A 59 6.01 9.09 7.99
C GLY A 59 5.53 10.13 6.98
N CYS A 60 5.28 9.73 5.73
CA CYS A 60 4.94 10.63 4.64
C CYS A 60 3.52 11.19 4.76
N VAL A 61 3.40 12.51 4.59
CA VAL A 61 2.15 13.18 4.24
C VAL A 61 2.10 13.31 2.72
N PHE A 62 1.01 12.86 2.09
CA PHE A 62 0.88 12.93 0.63
C PHE A 62 -0.44 13.55 0.17
N PRO A 63 -0.43 14.32 -0.95
CA PRO A 63 -1.66 14.79 -1.57
C PRO A 63 -2.45 13.61 -2.14
N SER A 64 -3.79 13.68 -2.18
CA SER A 64 -4.62 12.54 -2.62
C SER A 64 -4.19 11.94 -3.97
N LYS A 65 -3.78 12.77 -4.94
CA LYS A 65 -3.31 12.35 -6.29
C LYS A 65 -1.99 11.56 -6.30
N MET A 66 -1.33 11.39 -5.16
CA MET A 66 -0.02 10.77 -5.06
C MET A 66 -0.01 9.34 -5.56
N MET A 67 -0.98 8.54 -5.13
CA MET A 67 -1.01 7.12 -5.45
C MET A 67 -1.22 6.87 -6.95
N ARG A 68 -1.93 7.78 -7.65
CA ARG A 68 -1.96 7.74 -9.13
C ARG A 68 -0.59 7.91 -9.73
N THR A 69 0.15 8.88 -9.20
CA THR A 69 1.49 9.19 -9.69
C THR A 69 2.39 7.99 -9.49
N ILE A 70 2.33 7.34 -8.31
CA ILE A 70 3.10 6.13 -8.01
C ILE A 70 2.75 5.01 -8.99
N GLY A 71 1.48 4.63 -9.12
CA GLY A 71 1.06 3.56 -10.04
C GLY A 71 1.45 3.83 -11.50
N SER A 72 1.36 5.09 -11.93
CA SER A 72 1.74 5.49 -13.30
C SER A 72 3.25 5.50 -13.55
N VAL A 73 4.08 5.94 -12.58
CA VAL A 73 5.54 6.09 -12.77
C VAL A 73 6.34 4.85 -12.39
N LEU A 74 5.73 3.92 -11.64
CA LEU A 74 6.34 2.67 -11.16
C LEU A 74 5.52 1.45 -11.63
N PRO A 75 5.45 1.19 -12.94
CA PRO A 75 4.59 0.13 -13.48
C PRO A 75 5.06 -1.29 -13.11
N ASN A 76 6.30 -1.46 -12.66
CA ASN A 76 6.88 -2.75 -12.29
C ASN A 76 6.96 -2.97 -10.77
N LEU A 77 6.26 -2.15 -9.99
CA LEU A 77 6.27 -2.26 -8.54
C LEU A 77 5.57 -3.56 -8.11
N GLU A 78 6.31 -4.44 -7.44
CA GLU A 78 5.87 -5.75 -6.94
C GLU A 78 5.49 -5.68 -5.44
N SER A 79 6.19 -4.85 -4.67
CA SER A 79 5.94 -4.66 -3.24
C SER A 79 5.82 -3.18 -2.88
N PHE A 80 4.76 -2.83 -2.17
CA PHE A 80 4.52 -1.47 -1.72
C PHE A 80 4.13 -1.44 -0.25
N GLU A 81 4.89 -0.68 0.53
CA GLU A 81 4.69 -0.53 1.96
C GLU A 81 4.47 0.93 2.37
N LEU A 82 3.43 1.17 3.17
CA LEU A 82 3.09 2.46 3.76
C LEU A 82 3.11 2.35 5.29
N LYS A 83 3.98 3.11 5.94
CA LYS A 83 4.15 3.13 7.40
C LYS A 83 3.91 4.52 7.96
N SER A 84 2.97 4.65 8.89
CA SER A 84 2.69 5.91 9.58
C SER A 84 2.44 7.09 8.62
N CYS A 85 1.84 6.80 7.46
CA CYS A 85 1.55 7.79 6.44
C CYS A 85 0.13 8.34 6.58
N ARG A 86 -0.11 9.55 6.07
CA ARG A 86 -1.45 10.14 6.02
C ARG A 86 -1.66 10.93 4.72
N ALA A 87 -2.91 10.94 4.25
CA ALA A 87 -3.32 11.83 3.16
C ALA A 87 -3.55 13.25 3.69
N GLU A 88 -3.28 14.26 2.85
CA GLU A 88 -3.71 15.64 3.13
C GLU A 88 -5.25 15.75 3.21
N GLU A 89 -5.75 16.61 4.10
CA GLU A 89 -7.20 16.81 4.32
C GLU A 89 -7.95 17.21 3.03
N GLY A 90 -9.18 16.69 2.86
CA GLY A 90 -10.07 17.04 1.76
C GLY A 90 -9.85 16.27 0.44
N GLY A 91 -8.90 15.35 0.41
CA GLY A 91 -8.61 14.55 -0.76
C GLY A 91 -9.55 13.36 -0.94
N ASN A 92 -10.72 13.55 -1.56
CA ASN A 92 -11.56 12.42 -1.99
C ASN A 92 -10.83 11.59 -3.04
N TRP A 93 -10.92 10.27 -2.89
CA TRP A 93 -10.13 9.31 -3.64
C TRP A 93 -10.92 8.66 -4.81
N ASP A 94 -12.03 9.28 -5.23
CA ASP A 94 -13.03 8.68 -6.13
C ASP A 94 -12.73 8.88 -7.63
N GLN A 95 -11.51 9.26 -8.00
CA GLN A 95 -11.15 9.61 -9.40
C GLN A 95 -9.83 8.97 -9.84
N PHE A 96 -9.65 7.68 -9.63
CA PHE A 96 -8.39 6.97 -9.92
C PHE A 96 -8.58 6.02 -11.10
N GLU A 97 -7.85 6.30 -12.19
CA GLU A 97 -7.79 5.50 -13.43
C GLU A 97 -6.48 4.70 -13.56
N SER A 98 -5.52 4.84 -12.62
CA SER A 98 -4.21 4.19 -12.73
C SER A 98 -4.08 3.01 -11.78
N GLU A 99 -3.73 1.86 -12.34
CA GLU A 99 -3.53 0.61 -11.63
C GLU A 99 -2.06 0.41 -11.24
N PHE A 100 -1.82 -0.53 -10.33
CA PHE A 100 -0.51 -1.10 -10.04
C PHE A 100 -0.47 -2.51 -10.64
N PRO A 101 -0.10 -2.65 -11.93
CA PRO A 101 -0.34 -3.87 -12.68
C PRO A 101 0.56 -5.04 -12.26
N ARG A 102 1.60 -4.82 -11.46
CA ARG A 102 2.50 -5.89 -10.98
C ARG A 102 2.56 -6.01 -9.46
N LEU A 103 1.72 -5.27 -8.74
CA LEU A 103 1.79 -5.26 -7.29
C LEU A 103 1.25 -6.56 -6.72
N GLU A 104 2.13 -7.35 -6.13
CA GLU A 104 1.85 -8.65 -5.51
C GLU A 104 1.67 -8.49 -3.99
N VAL A 105 2.39 -7.56 -3.37
CA VAL A 105 2.37 -7.36 -1.91
C VAL A 105 2.07 -5.91 -1.54
N LEU A 106 1.03 -5.71 -0.73
CA LEU A 106 0.67 -4.42 -0.17
C LEU A 106 0.68 -4.47 1.36
N ILE A 107 1.49 -3.62 1.97
CA ILE A 107 1.65 -3.53 3.43
C ILE A 107 1.26 -2.14 3.89
N ILE A 108 0.35 -2.05 4.85
CA ILE A 108 -0.06 -0.78 5.45
C ILE A 108 0.00 -0.87 6.96
N SER A 109 0.77 0.02 7.58
CA SER A 109 1.00 0.05 9.02
C SER A 109 0.73 1.44 9.58
N CYS A 110 0.00 1.54 10.70
CA CYS A 110 -0.20 2.77 11.48
C CYS A 110 -0.65 3.99 10.67
N SER A 111 -1.30 3.79 9.53
CA SER A 111 -1.58 4.87 8.57
C SER A 111 -3.04 5.30 8.67
N GLU A 112 -3.30 6.59 8.43
CA GLU A 112 -4.66 7.12 8.30
C GLU A 112 -5.13 6.92 6.86
N VAL A 113 -5.77 5.77 6.64
CA VAL A 113 -6.12 5.29 5.32
C VAL A 113 -7.56 5.69 5.00
N ASN A 114 -7.79 6.98 4.75
CA ASN A 114 -9.08 7.47 4.25
C ASN A 114 -9.29 7.20 2.74
N TRP A 115 -8.26 6.67 2.06
CA TRP A 115 -8.21 6.41 0.63
C TRP A 115 -8.64 4.98 0.23
N TRP A 116 -8.85 4.10 1.20
CA TRP A 116 -9.18 2.68 1.03
C TRP A 116 -10.67 2.44 0.83
N ARG A 117 -11.33 3.31 0.06
CA ARG A 117 -12.79 3.31 -0.19
C ARG A 117 -13.16 3.23 -1.67
N THR A 118 -12.20 3.01 -2.56
CA THR A 118 -12.51 2.92 -3.99
C THR A 118 -13.22 1.61 -4.32
N GLU A 119 -14.23 1.70 -5.19
CA GLU A 119 -14.90 0.53 -5.79
C GLU A 119 -14.08 -0.10 -6.93
N ASN A 120 -12.96 0.52 -7.34
CA ASN A 120 -12.12 0.02 -8.43
C ASN A 120 -11.00 -0.89 -7.92
N ILE A 121 -10.73 -1.97 -8.65
CA ILE A 121 -9.56 -2.82 -8.44
C ILE A 121 -8.33 -2.08 -8.94
N LEU A 122 -7.52 -1.55 -8.02
CA LEU A 122 -6.26 -0.88 -8.36
C LEU A 122 -5.05 -1.80 -8.35
N PHE A 123 -5.22 -3.04 -7.89
CA PHE A 123 -4.16 -4.01 -7.66
C PHE A 123 -4.56 -5.37 -8.25
N PRO A 124 -4.69 -5.48 -9.59
CA PRO A 124 -5.29 -6.66 -10.24
C PRO A 124 -4.50 -7.96 -10.01
N ASN A 125 -3.21 -7.87 -9.64
CA ASN A 125 -2.34 -9.02 -9.38
C ASN A 125 -1.90 -9.12 -7.91
N LEU A 126 -2.65 -8.50 -6.98
CA LEU A 126 -2.33 -8.56 -5.56
C LEU A 126 -2.44 -9.99 -5.05
N GLU A 127 -1.40 -10.48 -4.40
CA GLU A 127 -1.35 -11.81 -3.79
C GLU A 127 -1.49 -11.76 -2.27
N THR A 128 -0.93 -10.72 -1.65
CA THR A 128 -0.87 -10.58 -0.19
C THR A 128 -1.20 -9.16 0.26
N LEU A 129 -2.20 -9.06 1.14
CA LEU A 129 -2.52 -7.83 1.85
C LEU A 129 -2.13 -7.95 3.33
N ILE A 130 -1.32 -7.01 3.83
CA ILE A 130 -0.93 -6.95 5.25
C ILE A 130 -1.35 -5.62 5.85
N LEU A 131 -2.21 -5.66 6.86
CA LEU A 131 -2.67 -4.50 7.62
C LEU A 131 -2.23 -4.61 9.08
N HIS A 132 -1.55 -3.59 9.57
CA HIS A 132 -0.95 -3.58 10.90
C HIS A 132 -1.32 -2.29 11.65
N PHE A 133 -1.76 -2.41 12.90
CA PHE A 133 -2.13 -1.27 13.73
C PHE A 133 -3.19 -0.35 13.07
N MET A 134 -4.15 -0.94 12.36
CA MET A 134 -5.23 -0.21 11.72
C MET A 134 -6.37 0.03 12.72
N LEU A 135 -6.24 1.08 13.53
CA LEU A 135 -7.18 1.38 14.62
C LEU A 135 -8.41 2.20 14.19
N ARG A 136 -8.34 2.88 13.04
CA ARG A 136 -9.41 3.78 12.53
C ARG A 136 -10.12 3.26 11.28
N LEU A 137 -9.46 2.41 10.49
CA LEU A 137 -10.05 1.82 9.28
C LEU A 137 -11.08 0.77 9.69
N LYS A 138 -12.33 0.93 9.26
CA LYS A 138 -13.43 0.07 9.70
C LYS A 138 -13.64 -1.17 8.84
N GLU A 139 -13.27 -1.11 7.56
CA GLU A 139 -13.57 -2.16 6.59
C GLU A 139 -12.49 -2.24 5.51
N ILE A 140 -12.39 -3.42 4.90
CA ILE A 140 -11.68 -3.65 3.65
C ILE A 140 -12.74 -3.59 2.53
N PRO A 141 -12.53 -2.86 1.42
CA PRO A 141 -13.42 -2.88 0.27
C PRO A 141 -13.68 -4.31 -0.19
N ALA A 142 -14.96 -4.64 -0.37
CA ALA A 142 -15.37 -5.96 -0.83
C ALA A 142 -14.68 -6.36 -2.14
N VAL A 143 -14.40 -5.38 -3.00
CA VAL A 143 -13.70 -5.57 -4.29
C VAL A 143 -12.29 -6.18 -4.14
N ILE A 144 -11.66 -6.08 -2.96
CA ILE A 144 -10.40 -6.80 -2.68
C ILE A 144 -10.61 -8.31 -2.69
N GLY A 145 -11.77 -8.77 -2.21
CA GLY A 145 -12.15 -10.19 -2.25
C GLY A 145 -12.29 -10.73 -3.67
N ASP A 146 -12.60 -9.88 -4.65
CA ASP A 146 -12.78 -10.28 -6.05
C ASP A 146 -11.46 -10.42 -6.83
N ILE A 147 -10.33 -10.09 -6.20
CA ILE A 147 -9.00 -10.23 -6.81
C ILE A 147 -8.63 -11.72 -6.86
N LEU A 148 -8.62 -12.30 -8.06
CA LEU A 148 -8.39 -13.74 -8.28
C LEU A 148 -7.01 -14.22 -7.81
N THR A 149 -6.00 -13.34 -7.82
CA THR A 149 -4.65 -13.66 -7.38
C THR A 149 -4.47 -13.55 -5.87
N LEU A 150 -5.46 -13.05 -5.12
CA LEU A 150 -5.32 -12.80 -3.70
C LEU A 150 -5.31 -14.13 -2.93
N HIS A 151 -4.16 -14.46 -2.36
CA HIS A 151 -3.97 -15.70 -1.59
C HIS A 151 -4.10 -15.47 -0.08
N SER A 152 -3.74 -14.28 0.42
CA SER A 152 -3.79 -14.05 1.86
C SER A 152 -4.03 -12.61 2.31
N ILE A 153 -4.77 -12.49 3.41
CA ILE A 153 -4.99 -11.26 4.16
C ILE A 153 -4.43 -11.46 5.57
N HIS A 154 -3.58 -10.54 6.02
CA HIS A 154 -2.96 -10.57 7.34
C HIS A 154 -3.36 -9.33 8.12
N LEU A 155 -4.03 -9.52 9.25
CA LEU A 155 -4.38 -8.46 10.18
C LEU A 155 -3.57 -8.62 11.46
N LYS A 156 -2.91 -7.56 11.90
CA LYS A 156 -2.20 -7.53 13.17
C LYS A 156 -2.56 -6.28 13.96
N SER A 157 -3.00 -6.44 15.20
CA SER A 157 -3.33 -5.32 16.10
C SER A 157 -4.31 -4.31 15.47
N CYS A 158 -5.29 -4.80 14.72
CA CYS A 158 -6.35 -4.01 14.10
C CYS A 158 -7.59 -3.92 15.01
N ASN A 159 -8.56 -3.08 14.67
CA ASN A 159 -9.83 -3.02 15.40
C ASN A 159 -10.80 -4.13 14.95
N ASP A 160 -11.79 -4.45 15.81
CA ASP A 160 -12.72 -5.56 15.59
C ASP A 160 -13.57 -5.40 14.32
N SER A 161 -13.98 -4.17 13.97
CA SER A 161 -14.75 -3.92 12.73
C SER A 161 -13.97 -4.34 11.49
N LEU A 162 -12.67 -4.01 11.45
CA LEU A 162 -11.82 -4.39 10.33
C LEU A 162 -11.59 -5.90 10.27
N MET A 163 -11.46 -6.54 11.45
CA MET A 163 -11.35 -8.00 11.52
C MET A 163 -12.60 -8.68 10.99
N GLU A 164 -13.78 -8.17 11.34
CA GLU A 164 -15.05 -8.73 10.88
C GLU A 164 -15.24 -8.55 9.37
N SER A 165 -14.91 -7.38 8.84
CA SER A 165 -14.91 -7.14 7.40
C SER A 165 -13.98 -8.11 6.64
N ALA A 166 -12.79 -8.42 7.17
CA ALA A 166 -11.91 -9.39 6.54
C ALA A 166 -12.42 -10.82 6.62
N LYS A 167 -13.08 -11.22 7.72
CA LYS A 167 -13.74 -12.54 7.81
C LYS A 167 -14.86 -12.66 6.78
N GLN A 168 -15.69 -11.63 6.66
CA GLN A 168 -16.78 -11.59 5.69
C GLN A 168 -16.26 -11.83 4.27
N ILE A 169 -15.17 -11.16 3.86
CA ILE A 169 -14.54 -11.38 2.55
C ILE A 169 -14.14 -12.85 2.35
N VAL A 170 -13.50 -13.48 3.34
CA VAL A 170 -13.06 -14.87 3.24
C VAL A 170 -14.24 -15.85 3.24
N GLU A 171 -15.29 -15.58 4.03
CA GLU A 171 -16.50 -16.39 4.05
C GLU A 171 -17.29 -16.32 2.75
N GLU A 172 -17.43 -15.12 2.17
CA GLU A 172 -18.04 -14.92 0.86
C GLU A 172 -17.26 -15.65 -0.24
N GLN A 173 -15.93 -15.54 -0.25
CA GLN A 173 -15.08 -16.26 -1.20
C GLN A 173 -15.19 -17.79 -1.03
N HIS A 174 -15.19 -18.28 0.20
CA HIS A 174 -15.40 -19.70 0.50
C HIS A 174 -16.77 -20.19 0.01
N ASN A 175 -17.84 -19.44 0.26
CA ASN A 175 -19.19 -19.76 -0.22
C ASN A 175 -19.30 -19.75 -1.75
N ASN A 176 -18.47 -18.95 -2.42
CA ASN A 176 -18.34 -18.91 -3.87
C ASN A 176 -17.38 -19.99 -4.43
N GLY A 177 -16.86 -20.89 -3.58
CA GLY A 177 -15.99 -22.00 -3.98
C GLY A 177 -14.48 -21.67 -3.99
N ASN A 178 -14.09 -20.47 -3.57
CA ASN A 178 -12.68 -20.10 -3.38
C ASN A 178 -12.24 -20.37 -1.94
N GLU A 179 -11.83 -21.60 -1.66
CA GLU A 179 -11.29 -22.02 -0.35
C GLU A 179 -9.79 -21.69 -0.19
N SER A 180 -9.15 -21.13 -1.22
CA SER A 180 -7.71 -20.89 -1.25
C SER A 180 -7.30 -19.61 -0.52
N LEU A 181 -8.20 -18.62 -0.45
CA LEU A 181 -7.97 -17.35 0.23
C LEU A 181 -7.88 -17.56 1.74
N GLN A 182 -6.78 -17.12 2.35
CA GLN A 182 -6.50 -17.33 3.77
C GLN A 182 -6.50 -16.02 4.55
N LEU A 183 -7.16 -16.00 5.71
CA LEU A 183 -7.07 -14.89 6.67
C LEU A 183 -6.22 -15.28 7.87
N TYR A 184 -5.29 -14.40 8.24
CA TYR A 184 -4.50 -14.50 9.46
C TYR A 184 -4.78 -13.30 10.36
N VAL A 185 -5.24 -13.55 11.58
CA VAL A 185 -5.47 -12.52 12.60
C VAL A 185 -4.47 -12.72 13.73
N ASN A 186 -3.63 -11.72 14.00
CA ASN A 186 -2.57 -11.78 15.00
C ASN A 186 -1.68 -13.04 14.89
N LYS A 187 -1.35 -13.44 13.64
CA LYS A 187 -0.60 -14.65 13.27
C LYS A 187 -1.35 -15.98 13.47
N VAL A 188 -2.63 -15.95 13.81
CA VAL A 188 -3.49 -17.13 13.92
C VAL A 188 -4.34 -17.23 12.65
N LYS A 189 -4.34 -18.40 12.00
CA LYS A 189 -5.17 -18.64 10.81
C LYS A 189 -6.64 -18.72 11.21
N TYR A 190 -7.48 -17.91 10.59
CA TYR A 190 -8.94 -18.00 10.70
C TYR A 190 -9.45 -19.23 9.96
N GLN A 191 -10.43 -19.93 10.55
CA GLN A 191 -11.10 -21.07 9.94
C GLN A 191 -12.55 -20.67 9.65
N VAL A 192 -12.97 -20.79 8.40
CA VAL A 192 -14.37 -20.52 8.03
C VAL A 192 -15.28 -21.50 8.77
N GLY A 193 -16.35 -20.99 9.37
CA GLY A 193 -17.30 -21.80 10.15
C GLY A 193 -16.89 -22.11 11.59
N SER A 194 -15.81 -21.50 12.12
CA SER A 194 -15.47 -21.64 13.53
C SER A 194 -16.29 -20.66 14.41
N PHE A 195 -17.48 -21.07 14.85
CA PHE A 195 -18.19 -20.57 16.04
C PHE A 195 -19.03 -21.67 16.69
#